data_AF-A0A4R7DML2-F1
#
_entry.id   AF-A0A4R7DML2-F1
#
_cell.length_a   1.000
_cell.length_b   1.000
_cell.length_c   1.000
_cell.angle_alpha   90.00
_cell.angle_beta   90.00
_cell.angle_gamma   90.00
#
_symmetry.space_group_name_H-M   'P 1'
#
loop_
_entity.id
_entity.type
_entity.pdbx_description
1 polymer ?
#
loop_
_entity_poly.entity_id
_entity_poly.type
_entity_poly.pdbx_seq_one_letter_code
_entity_poly.pdbx_strand_id
1 'polypeptide(L)'
;MDLKRAEKLSFNLLIASVALAVLIFLVVSLTGDGWAQIAGFFMGFCVGGFLAVVPALYSGYILIKTNASSANLKSVLALSVVWFMTVCALYVF
;
A
#
# COMPACT_ATOMS: atom_id res chain seq x y z
N MET A 1 -19.99 -5.97 -12.44
CA MET A 1 -18.79 -5.13 -12.28
C MET A 1 -17.69 -5.78 -13.09
N ASP A 2 -17.14 -5.11 -14.10
CA ASP A 2 -16.15 -5.71 -15.00
C ASP A 2 -14.85 -6.03 -14.26
N LEU A 3 -14.34 -7.26 -14.42
CA LEU A 3 -13.11 -7.72 -13.79
C LEU A 3 -11.91 -6.82 -14.14
N LYS A 4 -11.80 -6.38 -15.41
CA LYS A 4 -10.77 -5.42 -15.85
C LYS A 4 -10.85 -4.06 -15.13
N ARG A 5 -12.07 -3.60 -14.83
CA ARG A 5 -12.28 -2.32 -14.13
C ARG A 5 -11.92 -2.44 -12.64
N ALA A 6 -12.23 -3.59 -12.05
CA ALA A 6 -11.82 -3.95 -10.70
C ALA A 6 -10.30 -4.06 -10.54
N GLU A 7 -9.62 -4.73 -11.47
CA GLU A 7 -8.16 -4.81 -11.54
C GLU A 7 -7.54 -3.43 -11.58
N LYS A 8 -7.97 -2.58 -12.53
CA LYS A 8 -7.47 -1.21 -12.67
C LYS A 8 -7.69 -0.38 -11.41
N LEU A 9 -8.83 -0.53 -10.74
CA LEU A 9 -9.10 0.19 -9.50
C LEU A 9 -8.18 -0.27 -8.36
N SER A 10 -8.01 -1.59 -8.19
CA SER A 10 -7.11 -2.15 -7.17
C SER A 10 -5.65 -1.72 -7.36
N PHE A 11 -5.20 -1.66 -8.61
CA PHE A 11 -3.87 -1.19 -8.96
C PHE A 11 -3.71 0.32 -8.70
N ASN A 12 -4.71 1.11 -9.08
CA ASN A 12 -4.73 2.54 -8.78
C ASN A 12 -4.72 2.82 -7.27
N LEU A 13 -5.42 2.01 -6.48
CA LEU A 13 -5.42 2.12 -5.01
C LEU A 13 -4.02 1.84 -4.44
N LEU A 14 -3.33 0.79 -4.92
CA LEU A 14 -1.95 0.51 -4.52
C LEU A 14 -1.01 1.66 -4.90
N ILE A 15 -1.10 2.19 -6.12
CA ILE A 15 -0.31 3.33 -6.56
C ILE A 15 -0.60 4.56 -5.69
N ALA A 16 -1.87 4.82 -5.36
CA ALA A 16 -2.25 5.93 -4.50
C ALA A 16 -1.61 5.80 -3.11
N SER A 17 -1.60 4.59 -2.51
CA SER A 17 -0.91 4.33 -1.24
C SER A 17 0.59 4.61 -1.33
N VAL A 18 1.25 4.19 -2.41
CA VAL A 18 2.68 4.49 -2.66
C VAL A 18 2.93 5.98 -2.83
N ALA A 19 2.12 6.66 -3.64
CA ALA A 19 2.25 8.09 -3.87
C ALA A 19 2.10 8.90 -2.57
N LEU A 20 1.16 8.51 -1.70
CA LEU A 20 0.94 9.15 -0.42
C LEU A 20 2.12 8.93 0.54
N ALA A 21 2.67 7.72 0.57
CA ALA A 21 3.89 7.41 1.33
C ALA A 21 5.08 8.28 0.89
N VAL A 22 5.29 8.41 -0.42
CA VAL A 22 6.36 9.24 -1.00
C VAL A 22 6.12 10.73 -0.70
N LEU A 23 4.87 11.19 -0.73
CA LEU A 23 4.53 12.58 -0.43
C LEU A 23 4.85 12.91 1.03
N ILE A 24 4.50 12.02 1.97
CA ILE A 24 4.84 12.19 3.39
C ILE A 24 6.36 12.22 3.58
N PHE A 25 7.08 11.29 2.94
CA PHE A 25 8.54 11.30 2.96
C PHE A 25 9.13 12.63 2.49
N LEU A 26 8.57 13.19 1.41
CA LEU A 26 9.04 14.43 0.82
C LEU A 26 8.73 15.63 1.72
N VAL A 27 7.52 15.73 2.27
CA VAL A 27 7.11 16.80 3.19
C VAL A 27 7.98 16.79 4.44
N VAL A 28 8.22 15.61 5.03
CA VAL A 28 9.07 15.50 6.23
C VAL A 28 10.54 15.74 5.88
N SER A 29 11.04 15.28 4.73
CA SER A 29 12.43 15.56 4.31
C SER A 29 12.71 17.06 4.10
N LEU A 30 11.70 17.86 3.82
CA LEU A 30 11.83 19.31 3.65
C LEU A 30 11.97 20.08 4.97
N THR A 31 11.80 19.45 6.14
CA THR A 31 11.93 20.15 7.43
C THR A 31 13.37 20.51 7.81
N GLY A 32 14.37 19.98 7.10
CA GLY A 32 15.77 20.43 7.19
C GLY A 32 16.57 19.89 8.39
N ASP A 33 15.98 19.05 9.24
CA ASP A 33 16.73 18.38 10.31
C ASP A 33 17.60 17.25 9.76
N GLY A 34 18.79 17.04 10.34
CA GLY A 34 19.70 15.96 9.92
C GLY A 34 19.11 14.55 10.01
N TRP A 35 18.06 14.37 10.81
CA TRP A 35 17.31 13.11 10.95
C TRP A 35 15.97 13.10 10.20
N ALA A 36 15.57 14.22 9.58
CA ALA A 36 14.27 14.38 8.93
C ALA A 36 14.05 13.40 7.77
N GLN A 37 15.11 13.09 7.00
CA GLN A 37 15.01 12.14 5.90
C GLN A 37 14.71 10.72 6.40
N ILE A 38 15.38 10.30 7.48
CA ILE A 38 15.18 8.99 8.09
C ILE A 38 13.79 8.93 8.73
N ALA A 39 13.43 9.93 9.53
CA ALA A 39 12.11 10.02 10.15
C ALA A 39 10.98 10.04 9.11
N GLY A 40 11.14 10.82 8.05
CA GLY A 40 10.20 10.90 6.94
C GLY A 40 10.07 9.58 6.19
N PHE A 41 11.16 8.83 6.04
CA PHE A 41 11.14 7.53 5.38
C PHE A 41 10.32 6.54 6.20
N PHE A 42 10.59 6.43 7.50
CA PHE A 42 9.82 5.57 8.39
C PHE A 42 8.35 5.99 8.45
N MET A 43 8.07 7.28 8.62
CA MET A 43 6.71 7.78 8.73
C MET A 43 5.91 7.55 7.45
N GLY A 44 6.50 7.86 6.28
CA GLY A 44 5.89 7.59 4.98
C GLY A 44 5.69 6.10 4.74
N PHE A 45 6.68 5.27 5.07
CA PHE A 45 6.59 3.81 4.92
C PHE A 45 5.49 3.21 5.78
N CYS A 46 5.38 3.61 7.05
CA CYS A 46 4.34 3.14 7.96
C CYS A 46 2.94 3.57 7.51
N VAL A 47 2.76 4.85 7.17
CA VAL A 47 1.47 5.36 6.68
C VAL A 47 1.07 4.69 5.37
N GLY A 48 2.03 4.50 4.45
CA GLY A 48 1.82 3.78 3.20
C GLY A 48 1.38 2.33 3.42
N GLY A 49 2.04 1.60 4.34
CA GLY A 49 1.68 0.23 4.65
C GLY A 49 0.32 0.09 5.35
N PHE A 50 -0.06 1.02 6.23
CA PHE A 50 -1.42 1.07 6.78
C PHE A 50 -2.47 1.33 5.69
N LEU A 51 -2.19 2.25 4.77
CA LEU A 51 -3.07 2.52 3.63
C LEU A 51 -3.13 1.36 2.65
N ALA A 52 -2.11 0.50 2.59
CA ALA A 52 -2.11 -0.70 1.75
C ALA A 52 -3.16 -1.74 2.18
N VAL A 53 -3.73 -1.63 3.39
CA VAL A 53 -4.86 -2.47 3.82
C VAL A 53 -6.08 -2.27 2.92
N VAL A 54 -6.30 -1.06 2.41
CA VAL A 54 -7.44 -0.74 1.54
C VAL A 54 -7.38 -1.50 0.20
N PRO A 55 -6.30 -1.43 -0.61
CA PRO A 55 -6.17 -2.26 -1.80
C PRO A 55 -6.12 -3.76 -1.48
N ALA A 56 -5.60 -4.18 -0.32
CA ALA A 56 -5.64 -5.58 0.10
C ALA A 56 -7.06 -6.09 0.32
N LEU A 57 -7.88 -5.39 1.12
CA LEU A 57 -9.27 -5.77 1.37
C LEU A 57 -10.10 -5.74 0.08
N TYR A 58 -9.90 -4.73 -0.75
CA TYR A 58 -10.63 -4.57 -2.00
C TYR A 58 -10.30 -5.69 -3.01
N SER A 59 -9.02 -6.00 -3.19
CA SER A 59 -8.59 -7.11 -4.06
C SER A 59 -9.03 -8.47 -3.51
N GLY A 60 -8.90 -8.71 -2.20
CA GLY A 60 -9.37 -9.94 -1.56
C GLY A 60 -10.87 -10.16 -1.73
N TYR A 61 -11.67 -9.11 -1.48
CA TYR A 61 -13.13 -9.17 -1.64
C TYR A 61 -13.53 -9.52 -3.08
N ILE A 62 -12.87 -8.92 -4.08
CA ILE A 62 -13.18 -9.21 -5.48
C ILE A 62 -12.74 -10.62 -5.88
N LEU A 63 -11.59 -11.10 -5.42
CA LEU A 63 -11.16 -12.48 -5.66
C LEU A 63 -12.20 -13.49 -5.13
N ILE A 64 -12.70 -13.27 -3.90
CA ILE A 64 -13.73 -14.13 -3.29
C ILE A 64 -15.05 -14.03 -4.07
N LYS A 65 -15.48 -12.82 -4.42
CA LYS A 65 -16.77 -12.59 -5.10
C LYS A 65 -16.81 -13.11 -6.53
N THR A 66 -15.71 -13.01 -7.26
CA THR A 66 -15.67 -13.36 -8.68
C THR A 66 -15.21 -14.79 -8.94
N ASN A 67 -14.70 -15.49 -7.90
CA ASN A 67 -14.07 -16.81 -8.02
C ASN A 67 -12.99 -16.86 -9.15
N ALA A 68 -12.51 -15.69 -9.57
CA ALA A 68 -11.72 -15.52 -10.77
C ALA A 68 -10.24 -15.54 -10.39
N SER A 69 -9.46 -16.39 -11.05
CA SER A 69 -8.00 -16.48 -10.88
C SER A 69 -7.27 -15.38 -11.67
N SER A 70 -7.58 -14.12 -11.37
CA SER A 70 -6.84 -12.97 -11.89
C SER A 70 -5.44 -12.95 -11.24
N ALA A 71 -4.39 -13.15 -12.04
CA ALA A 71 -3.00 -13.06 -11.57
C ALA A 71 -2.66 -11.64 -11.07
N ASN A 72 -3.26 -10.61 -11.66
CA ASN A 72 -3.04 -9.21 -11.29
C ASN A 72 -3.66 -8.87 -9.94
N LEU A 73 -4.88 -9.33 -9.64
CA LEU A 73 -5.46 -9.11 -8.31
C LEU A 73 -4.65 -9.83 -7.22
N LYS A 74 -4.18 -11.05 -7.52
CA LYS A 74 -3.34 -11.82 -6.59
C LYS A 74 -2.02 -11.11 -6.30
N SER A 75 -1.37 -10.52 -7.30
CA SER A 75 -0.12 -9.78 -7.09
C SER A 75 -0.34 -8.50 -6.29
N VAL A 76 -1.42 -7.74 -6.58
CA VAL A 76 -1.78 -6.53 -5.80
C VAL A 76 -2.09 -6.90 -4.35
N LEU A 77 -2.85 -7.97 -4.11
CA LEU A 77 -3.14 -8.47 -2.77
C LEU A 77 -1.84 -8.85 -2.05
N ALA A 78 -0.98 -9.65 -2.68
CA ALA A 78 0.28 -10.10 -2.09
C ALA A 78 1.19 -8.93 -1.72
N LEU A 79 1.40 -7.97 -2.64
CA LEU A 79 2.22 -6.78 -2.39
C LEU A 79 1.65 -5.93 -1.25
N SER A 80 0.34 -5.73 -1.23
CA SER A 80 -0.33 -4.94 -0.19
C SER A 80 -0.21 -5.60 1.19
N VAL A 81 -0.42 -6.91 1.26
CA VAL A 81 -0.31 -7.70 2.50
C VAL A 81 1.14 -7.76 2.98
N VAL A 82 2.10 -7.99 2.08
CA VAL A 82 3.53 -8.01 2.43
C VAL A 82 3.97 -6.66 2.98
N TRP A 83 3.55 -5.55 2.36
CA TRP A 83 3.87 -4.22 2.87
C TRP A 83 3.26 -3.97 4.25
N PHE A 84 1.97 -4.30 4.43
CA PHE A 84 1.31 -4.19 5.74
C PHE A 84 2.00 -5.06 6.81
N MET A 85 2.30 -6.32 6.50
CA MET A 85 3.00 -7.23 7.42
C MET A 85 4.40 -6.73 7.77
N THR A 86 5.11 -6.12 6.82
CA THR A 86 6.42 -5.50 7.07
C THR A 86 6.30 -4.35 8.05
N VAL A 87 5.27 -3.50 7.91
CA VAL A 87 4.99 -2.43 8.87
C VAL A 87 4.63 -3.00 10.24
N CYS A 88 3.75 -4.01 10.32
CA CYS A 88 3.43 -4.65 11.59
C CYS A 88 4.67 -5.24 12.27
N ALA A 89 5.54 -5.92 11.53
CA ALA A 89 6.78 -6.49 12.07
C ALA A 89 7.71 -5.42 12.65
N LEU A 90 7.77 -4.22 12.04
CA LEU A 90 8.55 -3.10 12.55
C LEU A 90 8.03 -2.52 13.88
N TYR A 91 6.75 -2.68 14.20
CA TYR A 91 6.13 -2.16 15.43
C TYR A 91 5.94 -3.22 16.54
N VAL A 92 6.20 -4.49 16.24
CA VAL A 92 6.07 -5.60 17.21
C VAL A 92 7.40 -5.87 17.96
N PHE A 93 8.51 -5.30 17.51
CA PHE A 93 9.81 -5.30 18.17
C PHE A 93 10.09 -3.95 18.82
#